data_AF-A0A397HJ49-F1
#
_entry.id   AF-A0A397HJ49-F1
#
_cell.length_a   1.000
_cell.length_b   1.000
_cell.length_c   1.000
_cell.angle_alpha   90.00
_cell.angle_beta   90.00
_cell.angle_gamma   90.00
#
_symmetry.space_group_name_H-M   'P 1'
#
loop_
_entity.id
_entity.type
_entity.pdbx_description
1 polymer ?
#
loop_
_entity_poly.entity_id
_entity_poly.type
_entity_poly.pdbx_seq_one_letter_code
_entity_poly.pdbx_strand_id
1 'polypeptide(L)'
;MTMFSVILKCFNPKNLNPKRFLTFNNRDDISKPKPAMSTLVPPDFENEEGTENNDSTTTLKIVKLLSEADEYLNTHEYTRAIAVFQHATQCGSATAAAKLGIIYHGGINDIIPPDYASAAVYYLFALKLIYMIPCNKWDMSLILDVISGLSELYRFQMNRKRDCDIWNHGTKAMKHIDQTLQDPLATKFLSHKDIQKRRAIRIHIAYCLGLTAEADNDFSTALTTFKSCQKFGECGFNTADTLVKKSHKKVRTLEPQVPKVKPVCVECQYEAKELKDIWRLLVCAKCQSVACCSKACLTNHLSTHREDEDKKTK
;
A
#
# COMPACT_ATOMS: atom_id res chain seq x y z
N MET A 1 6.54 31.52 3.09
CA MET A 1 5.44 30.76 2.45
C MET A 1 5.67 29.28 2.72
N THR A 2 4.93 28.68 3.64
CA THR A 2 5.14 27.29 4.05
C THR A 2 4.70 26.33 2.93
N MET A 3 5.41 25.20 2.81
CA MET A 3 5.16 24.11 1.85
C MET A 3 3.70 23.62 1.86
N PHE A 4 2.98 23.88 2.96
CA PHE A 4 1.55 23.65 3.18
C PHE A 4 0.64 24.44 2.22
N SER A 5 1.02 25.67 1.83
CA SER A 5 0.21 26.52 0.94
C SER A 5 0.31 26.10 -0.53
N VAL A 6 1.36 25.38 -0.92
CA VAL A 6 1.54 24.88 -2.30
C VAL A 6 0.77 23.59 -2.52
N ILE A 7 0.70 22.70 -1.52
CA ILE A 7 0.00 21.42 -1.66
C ILE A 7 -1.53 21.60 -1.63
N LEU A 8 -2.07 22.50 -0.80
CA LEU A 8 -3.52 22.76 -0.77
C LEU A 8 -4.03 23.65 -1.93
N LYS A 9 -3.21 24.53 -2.52
CA LYS A 9 -3.66 25.41 -3.62
C LYS A 9 -3.81 24.70 -4.97
N CYS A 10 -3.31 23.47 -5.11
CA CYS A 10 -3.33 22.74 -6.38
C CYS A 10 -4.60 21.91 -6.65
N PHE A 11 -5.56 21.82 -5.72
CA PHE A 11 -6.75 20.98 -5.93
C PHE A 11 -8.04 21.76 -5.66
N ASN A 12 -8.75 22.05 -6.75
CA ASN A 12 -10.07 22.67 -6.77
C ASN A 12 -11.12 21.56 -6.98
N PRO A 13 -11.87 21.12 -5.95
CA PRO A 13 -12.82 20.03 -6.09
C PRO A 13 -14.17 20.58 -6.54
N LYS A 14 -14.32 20.88 -7.83
CA LYS A 14 -15.64 21.03 -8.45
C LYS A 14 -15.91 19.79 -9.29
N ASN A 15 -16.95 19.04 -8.91
CA ASN A 15 -17.54 17.87 -9.57
C ASN A 15 -17.12 16.50 -9.04
N LEU A 16 -17.67 16.05 -7.91
CA LEU A 16 -17.84 14.61 -7.67
C LEU A 16 -19.20 14.32 -7.01
N ASN A 17 -19.91 13.38 -7.64
CA ASN A 17 -21.33 13.05 -7.46
C ASN A 17 -21.51 11.97 -6.37
N PRO A 18 -22.40 12.13 -5.38
CA PRO A 18 -22.52 11.20 -4.27
C PRO A 18 -23.56 10.12 -4.57
N LYS A 19 -23.17 8.84 -4.51
CA LYS A 19 -24.07 7.70 -4.21
C LYS A 19 -23.31 6.36 -4.19
N ARG A 20 -22.95 5.89 -2.99
CA ARG A 20 -23.41 4.60 -2.41
C ARG A 20 -22.69 4.36 -1.08
N PHE A 21 -23.47 4.44 -0.01
CA PHE A 21 -23.12 4.01 1.34
C PHE A 21 -23.16 2.48 1.45
N LEU A 22 -22.19 1.92 2.18
CA LEU A 22 -22.38 0.69 2.94
C LEU A 22 -21.78 0.87 4.34
N THR A 23 -22.71 1.02 5.29
CA THR A 23 -22.70 0.48 6.65
C THR A 23 -21.36 -0.10 7.16
N PHE A 24 -20.64 0.70 7.96
CA PHE A 24 -19.80 0.16 9.04
C PHE A 24 -20.72 -0.30 10.19
N ASN A 25 -21.33 -1.47 10.02
CA ASN A 25 -21.80 -2.26 11.16
C ASN A 25 -20.72 -3.30 11.43
N ASN A 26 -19.76 -2.97 12.30
CA ASN A 26 -19.14 -3.96 13.15
C ASN A 26 -19.32 -3.51 14.59
N ARG A 27 -20.30 -4.15 15.23
CA ARG A 27 -20.32 -4.38 16.67
C ARG A 27 -19.18 -5.35 16.98
N ASP A 28 -17.97 -4.84 17.07
CA ASP A 28 -16.90 -5.47 17.83
C ASP A 28 -16.55 -4.47 18.93
N ASP A 29 -16.96 -4.81 20.15
CA ASP A 29 -16.65 -4.15 21.41
C ASP A 29 -16.08 -2.73 21.34
N ILE A 30 -16.95 -1.73 21.56
CA ILE A 30 -16.56 -0.48 22.24
C ILE A 30 -16.21 -0.85 23.70
N SER A 31 -15.21 -1.69 23.88
CA SER A 31 -14.40 -1.67 25.09
C SER A 31 -13.47 -0.48 24.89
N LYS A 32 -13.79 0.60 25.60
CA LYS A 32 -13.03 1.84 25.83
C LYS A 32 -11.71 1.91 25.04
N PRO A 33 -11.51 2.89 24.14
CA PRO A 33 -10.19 3.10 23.58
C PRO A 33 -9.24 3.38 24.75
N LYS A 34 -8.24 2.52 24.90
CA LYS A 34 -7.07 2.81 25.73
C LYS A 34 -6.02 3.30 24.73
N PRO A 35 -5.87 4.60 24.49
CA PRO A 35 -4.85 5.06 23.56
C PRO A 35 -3.52 5.02 24.30
N ALA A 36 -2.66 4.08 23.91
CA ALA A 36 -1.24 4.30 24.04
C ALA A 36 -0.88 5.36 23.00
N MET A 37 -0.76 6.61 23.44
CA MET A 37 -0.38 7.74 22.57
C MET A 37 1.03 7.50 22.04
N SER A 38 1.14 7.29 20.73
CA SER A 38 2.41 7.13 20.04
C SER A 38 2.77 8.44 19.36
N THR A 39 3.77 9.12 19.91
CA THR A 39 4.22 10.44 19.46
C THR A 39 5.49 10.28 18.63
N LEU A 40 5.30 10.02 17.34
CA LEU A 40 6.41 9.88 16.40
C LEU A 40 6.52 11.19 15.60
N VAL A 41 7.54 11.97 15.94
CA VAL A 41 7.85 13.28 15.33
C VAL A 41 9.15 13.15 14.52
N PRO A 42 9.22 13.70 13.30
CA PRO A 42 10.46 13.79 12.53
C PRO A 42 11.55 14.64 13.22
N PRO A 43 12.85 14.28 13.08
CA PRO A 43 13.96 14.97 13.74
C PRO A 43 14.16 16.44 13.31
N ASP A 44 13.84 16.81 12.07
CA ASP A 44 14.36 18.05 11.45
C ASP A 44 13.38 19.25 11.44
N PHE A 45 12.36 19.29 12.31
CA PHE A 45 11.47 20.47 12.41
C PHE A 45 12.02 21.59 13.31
N GLU A 46 13.34 21.63 13.53
CA GLU A 46 14.01 22.68 14.29
C GLU A 46 14.24 23.92 13.43
N ASN A 47 13.70 25.06 13.86
CA ASN A 47 14.27 26.36 13.49
C ASN A 47 15.67 26.44 14.10
N GLU A 48 16.64 26.91 13.32
CA GLU A 48 18.00 27.21 13.78
C GLU A 48 17.97 28.14 15.00
N GLU A 49 18.25 27.60 16.18
CA GLU A 49 19.07 28.23 17.22
C GLU A 49 19.40 27.15 18.27
N GLY A 50 20.70 26.92 18.44
CA GLY A 50 21.23 25.79 19.20
C GLY A 50 20.81 25.79 20.66
N THR A 51 20.35 24.64 21.15
CA THR A 51 20.59 24.09 22.49
C THR A 51 19.91 22.73 22.58
N GLU A 52 20.63 21.73 23.10
CA GLU A 52 20.24 20.31 23.23
C GLU A 52 19.08 20.04 24.23
N ASN A 53 18.04 20.90 24.24
CA ASN A 53 16.88 20.81 25.14
C ASN A 53 15.51 20.89 24.41
N ASN A 54 15.48 20.91 23.07
CA ASN A 54 14.27 21.19 22.27
C ASN A 54 13.41 19.94 21.90
N ASP A 55 14.02 18.75 21.84
CA ASP A 55 13.33 17.49 21.46
C ASP A 55 12.16 17.12 22.41
N SER A 56 12.37 17.38 23.72
CA SER A 56 11.33 17.18 24.74
C SER A 56 10.19 18.19 24.61
N THR A 57 10.50 19.45 24.27
CA THR A 57 9.51 20.53 24.24
C THR A 57 8.55 20.40 23.05
N THR A 58 9.05 20.07 21.86
CA THR A 58 8.21 19.88 20.66
C THR A 58 7.37 18.62 20.77
N THR A 59 7.94 17.52 21.26
CA THR A 59 7.20 16.27 21.50
C THR A 59 6.10 16.47 22.52
N LEU A 60 6.37 17.15 23.65
CA LEU A 60 5.35 17.48 24.67
C LEU A 60 4.25 18.39 24.12
N LYS A 61 4.57 19.37 23.25
CA LYS A 61 3.57 20.20 22.58
C LYS A 61 2.65 19.36 21.70
N ILE A 62 3.19 18.43 20.90
CA ILE A 62 2.39 17.57 20.02
C ILE A 62 1.50 16.63 20.83
N VAL A 63 2.00 16.05 21.93
CA VAL A 63 1.18 15.23 22.84
C VAL A 63 -0.02 16.02 23.37
N LYS A 64 0.21 17.27 23.81
CA LYS A 64 -0.88 18.14 24.30
C LYS A 64 -1.89 18.44 23.20
N LEU A 65 -1.45 18.79 22.00
CA LEU A 65 -2.33 19.04 20.86
C LEU A 65 -3.16 17.80 20.49
N LEU A 66 -2.57 16.60 20.50
CA LEU A 66 -3.29 15.36 20.22
C LEU A 66 -4.35 15.08 21.29
N SER A 67 -4.02 15.26 22.58
CA SER A 67 -4.97 15.10 23.68
C SER A 67 -6.13 16.09 23.56
N GLU A 68 -5.83 17.37 23.32
CA GLU A 68 -6.84 18.43 23.15
C GLU A 68 -7.76 18.15 21.95
N ALA A 69 -7.20 17.72 20.81
CA ALA A 69 -8.01 17.39 19.64
C ALA A 69 -8.92 16.17 19.89
N ASP A 70 -8.43 15.15 20.61
CA ASP A 70 -9.23 14.00 20.99
C ASP A 70 -10.34 14.36 21.99
N GLU A 71 -10.09 15.31 22.90
CA GLU A 71 -11.13 15.87 23.77
C GLU A 71 -12.23 16.57 22.97
N TYR A 72 -11.87 17.42 21.99
CA TYR A 72 -12.86 18.05 21.11
C TYR A 72 -13.65 17.04 20.26
N LEU A 73 -13.03 15.93 19.83
CA LEU A 73 -13.77 14.85 19.17
C LEU A 73 -14.80 14.22 20.10
N ASN A 74 -14.44 14.00 21.36
CA ASN A 74 -15.32 13.41 22.37
C ASN A 74 -16.47 14.34 22.77
N THR A 75 -16.26 15.67 22.75
CA THR A 75 -17.29 16.68 23.01
C THR A 75 -18.07 17.10 21.77
N HIS A 76 -17.85 16.44 20.62
CA HIS A 76 -18.48 16.74 19.33
C HIS A 76 -18.16 18.16 18.78
N GLU A 77 -17.07 18.78 19.22
CA GLU A 77 -16.56 20.06 18.72
C GLU A 77 -15.65 19.84 17.50
N TYR A 78 -16.20 19.20 16.47
CA TYR A 78 -15.45 18.65 15.34
C TYR A 78 -14.61 19.68 14.57
N THR A 79 -15.13 20.89 14.36
CA THR A 79 -14.38 21.97 13.68
C THR A 79 -13.12 22.35 14.47
N ARG A 80 -13.20 22.36 15.81
CA ARG A 80 -12.04 22.64 16.67
C ARG A 80 -11.07 21.48 16.64
N ALA A 81 -11.56 20.24 16.77
CA ALA A 81 -10.72 19.05 16.68
C ALA A 81 -9.89 19.03 15.38
N ILE A 82 -10.53 19.32 14.25
CA ILE A 82 -9.85 19.37 12.93
C ILE A 82 -8.79 20.46 12.90
N ALA A 83 -9.10 21.66 13.40
CA ALA A 83 -8.12 22.75 13.46
C ALA A 83 -6.89 22.37 14.31
N VAL A 84 -7.12 21.73 15.47
CA VAL A 84 -6.02 21.30 16.36
C VAL A 84 -5.22 20.16 15.72
N PHE A 85 -5.86 19.18 15.05
CA PHE A 85 -5.13 18.16 14.31
C PHE A 85 -4.32 18.76 13.17
N GLN A 86 -4.86 19.72 12.42
CA GLN A 86 -4.11 20.40 11.35
C GLN A 86 -2.87 21.08 11.91
N HIS A 87 -2.99 21.73 13.07
CA HIS A 87 -1.87 22.34 13.76
C HIS A 87 -0.83 21.28 14.21
N ALA A 88 -1.27 20.19 14.84
CA ALA A 88 -0.38 19.09 15.23
C ALA A 88 0.33 18.44 14.02
N THR A 89 -0.34 18.31 12.89
CA THR A 89 0.26 17.84 11.62
C THR A 89 1.31 18.82 11.10
N GLN A 90 1.07 20.13 11.20
CA GLN A 90 2.06 21.16 10.83
C GLN A 90 3.30 21.10 11.72
N CYS A 91 3.14 20.71 12.99
CA CYS A 91 4.25 20.42 13.90
C CYS A 91 4.93 19.06 13.63
N GLY A 92 4.53 18.31 12.60
CA GLY A 92 5.17 17.05 12.21
C GLY A 92 4.51 15.78 12.76
N SER A 93 3.31 15.85 13.36
CA SER A 93 2.62 14.67 13.88
C SER A 93 2.02 13.80 12.77
N ALA A 94 2.63 12.65 12.51
CA ALA A 94 2.07 11.63 11.62
C ALA A 94 0.72 11.08 12.13
N THR A 95 0.56 10.95 13.45
CA THR A 95 -0.67 10.52 14.10
C THR A 95 -1.82 11.49 13.84
N ALA A 96 -1.59 12.80 13.95
CA ALA A 96 -2.60 13.81 13.63
C ALA A 96 -3.00 13.75 12.14
N ALA A 97 -2.02 13.58 11.25
CA ALA A 97 -2.29 13.45 9.82
C ALA A 97 -3.13 12.21 9.51
N ALA A 98 -2.84 11.07 10.15
CA ALA A 98 -3.64 9.86 10.01
C ALA A 98 -5.08 10.04 10.52
N LYS A 99 -5.26 10.71 11.67
CA LYS A 99 -6.60 11.02 12.21
C LYS A 99 -7.40 11.94 11.29
N LEU A 100 -6.78 12.95 10.67
CA LEU A 100 -7.42 13.75 9.62
C LEU A 100 -7.80 12.89 8.41
N GLY A 101 -6.94 11.96 8.00
CA GLY A 101 -7.25 10.99 6.96
C GLY A 101 -8.52 10.20 7.26
N ILE A 102 -8.67 9.69 8.49
CA ILE A 102 -9.86 8.96 8.97
C ILE A 102 -11.10 9.85 8.97
N ILE A 103 -10.99 11.10 9.48
CA ILE A 103 -12.10 12.05 9.53
C ILE A 103 -12.64 12.34 8.12
N TYR A 104 -11.78 12.65 7.16
CA TYR A 104 -12.23 12.90 5.79
C TYR A 104 -12.68 11.62 5.07
N HIS A 105 -12.12 10.45 5.45
CA HIS A 105 -12.53 9.17 4.87
C HIS A 105 -13.97 8.81 5.24
N GLY A 106 -14.31 8.90 6.52
CA GLY A 106 -15.65 8.59 7.03
C GLY A 106 -16.65 9.73 6.88
N GLY A 107 -16.16 10.96 6.79
CA GLY A 107 -16.95 12.15 7.06
C GLY A 107 -17.38 12.22 8.53
N ILE A 108 -18.07 13.30 8.88
CA ILE A 108 -18.75 13.50 10.15
C ILE A 108 -20.17 13.93 9.79
N ASN A 109 -21.17 13.16 10.25
CA ASN A 109 -22.58 13.37 9.93
C ASN A 109 -22.97 14.85 10.05
N ASP A 110 -23.64 15.36 9.02
CA ASP A 110 -24.20 16.72 8.91
C ASP A 110 -23.20 17.90 9.00
N ILE A 111 -21.90 17.63 9.20
CA ILE A 111 -20.87 18.67 9.34
C ILE A 111 -19.87 18.58 8.19
N ILE A 112 -19.35 17.39 7.91
CA ILE A 112 -18.34 17.17 6.85
C ILE A 112 -18.71 15.91 6.08
N PRO A 113 -19.12 16.02 4.81
CA PRO A 113 -19.31 14.83 3.98
C PRO A 113 -17.96 14.11 3.76
N PRO A 114 -17.97 12.80 3.48
CA PRO A 114 -16.75 12.09 3.09
C PRO A 114 -16.04 12.79 1.93
N ASP A 115 -14.74 13.03 2.08
CA ASP A 115 -13.84 13.57 1.06
C ASP A 115 -12.64 12.63 0.91
N TYR A 116 -12.77 11.70 -0.02
CA TYR A 116 -11.79 10.66 -0.27
C TYR A 116 -10.47 11.20 -0.84
N ALA A 117 -10.48 12.34 -1.54
CA ALA A 117 -9.27 12.96 -2.04
C ALA A 117 -8.46 13.57 -0.90
N SER A 118 -9.13 14.34 -0.02
CA SER A 118 -8.50 14.87 1.19
C SER A 118 -8.02 13.76 2.11
N ALA A 119 -8.81 12.69 2.29
CA ALA A 119 -8.40 11.53 3.07
C ALA A 119 -7.10 10.90 2.54
N ALA A 120 -7.02 10.65 1.23
CA ALA A 120 -5.82 10.11 0.61
C ALA A 120 -4.61 11.02 0.82
N VAL A 121 -4.77 12.34 0.62
CA VAL A 121 -3.69 13.32 0.82
C VAL A 121 -3.17 13.31 2.25
N TYR A 122 -4.05 13.27 3.25
CA TYR A 122 -3.64 13.20 4.65
C TYR A 122 -2.96 11.87 5.02
N TYR A 123 -3.42 10.75 4.47
CA TYR A 123 -2.73 9.48 4.62
C TYR A 123 -1.33 9.49 3.98
N LEU A 124 -1.20 10.03 2.77
CA LEU A 124 0.11 10.20 2.13
C LEU A 124 1.03 11.12 2.92
N PHE A 125 0.48 12.18 3.52
CA PHE A 125 1.25 13.07 4.35
C PHE A 125 1.70 12.38 5.64
N ALA A 126 0.83 11.57 6.27
CA ALA A 126 1.22 10.73 7.41
C ALA A 126 2.38 9.79 7.04
N LEU A 127 2.31 9.11 5.89
CA LEU A 127 3.42 8.27 5.43
C LEU A 127 4.70 9.07 5.20
N LYS A 128 4.60 10.27 4.60
CA LYS A 128 5.74 11.16 4.40
C LYS A 128 6.41 11.56 5.72
N LEU A 129 5.62 11.87 6.75
CA LEU A 129 6.13 12.17 8.08
C LEU A 129 6.79 10.93 8.70
N ILE A 130 6.19 9.74 8.54
CA ILE A 130 6.78 8.47 9.01
C ILE A 130 8.15 8.20 8.35
N TYR A 131 8.36 8.58 7.08
CA TYR A 131 9.66 8.41 6.40
C TYR A 131 10.81 9.16 7.05
N MET A 132 10.50 10.29 7.66
CA MET A 132 11.51 11.10 8.32
C MET A 132 11.90 10.51 9.68
N ILE A 133 11.19 9.48 10.16
CA ILE A 133 11.42 8.86 11.44
C ILE A 133 12.25 7.60 11.24
N PRO A 134 13.32 7.38 12.02
CA PRO A 134 14.12 6.16 11.94
C PRO A 134 13.25 4.91 12.02
N CYS A 135 13.47 3.95 11.11
CA CYS A 135 12.59 2.79 10.95
C CYS A 135 12.44 1.92 12.21
N ASN A 136 13.45 1.90 13.07
CA ASN A 136 13.41 1.21 14.37
C ASN A 136 12.46 1.87 15.39
N LYS A 137 12.01 3.10 15.14
CA LYS A 137 11.01 3.82 15.93
C LYS A 137 9.62 3.81 15.30
N TRP A 138 9.41 3.12 14.17
CA TRP A 138 8.11 3.12 13.51
C TRP A 138 7.01 2.48 14.36
N ASP A 139 5.86 3.16 14.44
CA ASP A 139 4.64 2.59 15.01
C ASP A 139 3.92 1.78 13.94
N MET A 140 4.02 0.47 14.07
CA MET A 140 3.41 -0.48 13.14
C MET A 140 1.88 -0.42 13.16
N SER A 141 1.25 0.09 14.22
CA SER A 141 -0.20 0.29 14.29
C SER A 141 -0.59 1.48 13.42
N LEU A 142 0.10 2.61 13.58
CA LEU A 142 -0.13 3.80 12.77
C LEU A 142 0.09 3.53 11.28
N ILE A 143 1.19 2.84 10.92
CA ILE A 143 1.44 2.46 9.52
C ILE A 143 0.32 1.56 9.00
N LEU A 144 -0.12 0.58 9.79
CA LEU A 144 -1.20 -0.32 9.38
C LEU A 144 -2.50 0.44 9.14
N ASP A 145 -2.88 1.37 10.02
CA ASP A 145 -4.10 2.17 9.87
C ASP A 145 -4.05 3.02 8.58
N VAL A 146 -2.94 3.71 8.35
CA VAL A 146 -2.75 4.57 7.17
C VAL A 146 -2.75 3.76 5.87
N ILE A 147 -2.02 2.63 5.85
CA ILE A 147 -1.92 1.77 4.67
C ILE A 147 -3.25 1.06 4.40
N SER A 148 -3.98 0.66 5.44
CA SER A 148 -5.32 0.07 5.29
C SER A 148 -6.32 1.08 4.73
N GLY A 149 -6.28 2.33 5.22
CA GLY A 149 -7.11 3.43 4.70
C GLY A 149 -6.85 3.72 3.23
N LEU A 150 -5.59 3.86 2.83
CA LEU A 150 -5.22 4.02 1.41
C LEU A 150 -5.64 2.80 0.57
N SER A 151 -5.49 1.59 1.11
CA SER A 151 -5.91 0.36 0.45
C SER A 151 -7.42 0.31 0.20
N GLU A 152 -8.22 0.79 1.15
CA GLU A 152 -9.67 0.90 1.01
C GLU A 152 -10.05 1.92 -0.07
N LEU A 153 -9.45 3.12 -0.02
CA LEU A 153 -9.64 4.17 -1.00
C LEU A 153 -9.37 3.68 -2.42
N TYR A 154 -8.24 3.00 -2.65
CA TYR A 154 -7.88 2.47 -3.96
C TYR A 154 -8.85 1.41 -4.47
N ARG A 155 -9.46 0.65 -3.57
CA ARG A 155 -10.35 -0.45 -3.95
C ARG A 155 -11.76 0.00 -4.28
N PHE A 156 -12.23 1.07 -3.65
CA PHE A 156 -13.66 1.39 -3.65
C PHE A 156 -13.98 2.81 -4.10
N GLN A 157 -13.07 3.77 -3.88
CA GLN A 157 -13.38 5.20 -4.04
C GLN A 157 -12.58 5.87 -5.16
N MET A 158 -11.38 5.36 -5.43
CA MET A 158 -10.46 5.95 -6.40
C MET A 158 -10.43 5.17 -7.72
N ASN A 159 -10.18 5.88 -8.80
CA ASN A 159 -9.99 5.32 -10.13
C ASN A 159 -8.55 5.58 -10.58
N ARG A 160 -7.85 4.51 -10.98
CA ARG A 160 -6.44 4.55 -11.40
C ARG A 160 -6.13 5.64 -12.43
N LYS A 161 -7.00 5.85 -13.43
CA LYS A 161 -6.77 6.82 -14.51
C LYS A 161 -7.09 8.26 -14.09
N ARG A 162 -8.21 8.45 -13.39
CA ARG A 162 -8.67 9.77 -12.93
C ARG A 162 -7.76 10.33 -11.83
N ASP A 163 -7.38 9.49 -10.87
CA ASP A 163 -6.69 9.90 -9.64
C ASP A 163 -5.22 9.47 -9.65
N CYS A 164 -4.61 9.43 -10.85
CA CYS A 164 -3.31 8.81 -11.09
C CYS A 164 -2.17 9.42 -10.26
N ASP A 165 -2.20 10.74 -10.00
CA ASP A 165 -1.17 11.42 -9.23
C ASP A 165 -1.14 10.96 -7.77
N ILE A 166 -2.27 11.00 -7.08
CA ILE A 166 -2.41 10.51 -5.70
C ILE A 166 -2.02 9.02 -5.65
N TRP A 167 -2.51 8.25 -6.62
CA TRP A 167 -2.23 6.82 -6.71
C TRP A 167 -0.73 6.52 -6.89
N ASN A 168 -0.03 7.26 -7.77
CA ASN A 168 1.40 7.12 -8.02
C ASN A 168 2.23 7.48 -6.78
N HIS A 169 1.88 8.58 -6.10
CA HIS A 169 2.55 8.96 -4.87
C HIS A 169 2.35 7.90 -3.78
N GLY A 170 1.13 7.38 -3.61
CA GLY A 170 0.86 6.35 -2.63
C GLY A 170 1.48 5.00 -2.94
N THR A 171 1.55 4.58 -4.20
CA THR A 171 2.25 3.34 -4.55
C THR A 171 3.76 3.45 -4.39
N LYS A 172 4.36 4.62 -4.70
CA LYS A 172 5.78 4.89 -4.40
C LYS A 172 6.04 4.85 -2.90
N ALA A 173 5.17 5.49 -2.14
CA ALA A 173 5.17 5.50 -0.68
C ALA A 173 5.10 4.08 -0.08
N MET A 174 4.13 3.28 -0.53
CA MET A 174 3.94 1.89 -0.12
C MET A 174 5.17 1.01 -0.48
N LYS A 175 5.74 1.17 -1.67
CA LYS A 175 6.96 0.43 -2.07
C LYS A 175 8.14 0.72 -1.14
N HIS A 176 8.33 1.98 -0.75
CA HIS A 176 9.39 2.34 0.19
C HIS A 176 9.22 1.64 1.54
N ILE A 177 8.00 1.67 2.11
CA ILE A 177 7.71 0.99 3.38
C ILE A 177 7.93 -0.51 3.26
N ASP A 178 7.44 -1.14 2.19
CA ASP A 178 7.62 -2.59 2.01
C ASP A 178 9.10 -2.97 1.87
N GLN A 179 9.91 -2.16 1.18
CA GLN A 179 11.37 -2.36 1.10
C GLN A 179 12.03 -2.27 2.48
N THR A 180 11.72 -1.24 3.27
CA THR A 180 12.25 -1.11 4.63
C THR A 180 11.81 -2.27 5.52
N LEU A 181 10.54 -2.69 5.42
CA LEU A 181 10.02 -3.83 6.18
C LEU A 181 10.54 -5.18 5.68
N GLN A 182 11.23 -5.25 4.54
CA GLN A 182 11.93 -6.45 4.09
C GLN A 182 13.34 -6.57 4.68
N ASP A 183 13.94 -5.46 5.09
CA ASP A 183 15.28 -5.43 5.69
C ASP A 183 15.29 -6.18 7.04
N PRO A 184 16.10 -7.25 7.17
CA PRO A 184 16.28 -7.96 8.44
C PRO A 184 16.74 -7.05 9.59
N LEU A 185 17.55 -6.02 9.31
CA LEU A 185 18.06 -5.10 10.33
C LEU A 185 16.95 -4.20 10.86
N ALA A 186 16.08 -3.69 9.99
CA ALA A 186 14.93 -2.88 10.38
C ALA A 186 13.90 -3.68 11.19
N THR A 187 13.81 -4.99 10.96
CA THR A 187 12.77 -5.85 11.55
C THR A 187 13.22 -6.65 12.78
N LYS A 188 14.52 -6.62 13.10
CA LYS A 188 15.13 -7.39 14.21
C LYS A 188 14.49 -7.10 15.58
N PHE A 189 13.98 -5.89 15.79
CA PHE A 189 13.48 -5.42 17.09
C PHE A 189 11.95 -5.55 17.24
N LEU A 190 11.25 -6.09 16.24
CA LEU A 190 9.80 -6.16 16.27
C LEU A 190 9.29 -7.20 17.28
N SER A 191 8.32 -6.80 18.10
CA SER A 191 7.59 -7.73 18.96
C SER A 191 6.77 -8.72 18.11
N HIS A 192 6.32 -9.84 18.71
CA HIS A 192 5.42 -10.78 18.01
C HIS A 192 4.15 -10.09 17.47
N LYS A 193 3.57 -9.16 18.24
CA LYS A 193 2.40 -8.38 17.81
C LYS A 193 2.73 -7.51 16.60
N ASP A 194 3.91 -6.88 16.59
CA ASP A 194 4.35 -6.03 15.48
C ASP A 194 4.76 -6.83 14.24
N ILE A 195 5.20 -8.08 14.41
CA ILE A 195 5.41 -9.03 13.30
C ILE A 195 4.08 -9.32 12.58
N GLN A 196 2.97 -9.50 13.31
CA GLN A 196 1.66 -9.70 12.68
C GLN A 196 1.16 -8.43 11.98
N LYS A 197 1.30 -7.25 12.61
CA LYS A 197 1.01 -5.97 11.94
C LYS A 197 1.86 -5.76 10.69
N ARG A 198 3.15 -6.08 10.75
CA ARG A 198 4.06 -6.04 9.59
C ARG A 198 3.51 -6.89 8.45
N ARG A 199 3.08 -8.12 8.72
CA ARG A 199 2.46 -8.99 7.70
C ARG A 199 1.21 -8.35 7.12
N ALA A 200 0.31 -7.84 7.96
CA ALA A 200 -0.90 -7.15 7.52
C ALA A 200 -0.58 -5.94 6.61
N ILE A 201 0.38 -5.08 7.00
CA ILE A 201 0.85 -3.95 6.19
C ILE A 201 1.31 -4.43 4.82
N ARG A 202 2.17 -5.45 4.78
CA ARG A 202 2.72 -5.98 3.53
C ARG A 202 1.66 -6.62 2.63
N ILE A 203 0.64 -7.26 3.20
CA ILE A 203 -0.52 -7.78 2.45
C ILE A 203 -1.29 -6.63 1.79
N HIS A 204 -1.59 -5.55 2.54
CA HIS A 204 -2.27 -4.38 1.99
C HIS A 204 -1.46 -3.71 0.88
N ILE A 205 -0.15 -3.52 1.09
CA ILE A 205 0.75 -2.95 0.08
C ILE A 205 0.77 -3.82 -1.18
N ALA A 206 1.05 -5.11 -1.04
CA ALA A 206 1.11 -6.02 -2.17
C ALA A 206 -0.22 -6.07 -2.93
N TYR A 207 -1.36 -6.07 -2.23
CA TYR A 207 -2.66 -6.02 -2.90
C TYR A 207 -2.84 -4.73 -3.72
N CYS A 208 -2.47 -3.57 -3.17
CA CYS A 208 -2.56 -2.29 -3.88
C CYS A 208 -1.63 -2.25 -5.10
N LEU A 209 -0.41 -2.77 -4.97
CA LEU A 209 0.53 -2.88 -6.09
C LEU A 209 0.02 -3.83 -7.18
N GLY A 210 -0.59 -4.96 -6.79
CA GLY A 210 -1.24 -5.89 -7.72
C GLY A 210 -2.41 -5.25 -8.47
N LEU A 211 -3.27 -4.51 -7.76
CA LEU A 211 -4.36 -3.74 -8.39
C LEU A 211 -3.83 -2.67 -9.36
N THR A 212 -2.73 -2.02 -9.00
CA THR A 212 -2.11 -0.99 -9.84
C THR A 212 -1.60 -1.60 -11.14
N ALA A 213 -0.83 -2.70 -11.04
CA ALA A 213 -0.32 -3.41 -12.21
C ALA A 213 -1.45 -3.95 -13.09
N GLU A 214 -2.52 -4.50 -12.50
CA GLU A 214 -3.70 -4.96 -13.23
C GLU A 214 -4.38 -3.81 -14.00
N ALA A 215 -4.55 -2.65 -13.36
CA ALA A 215 -5.15 -1.48 -13.99
C ALA A 215 -4.27 -0.87 -15.10
N ASP A 216 -2.95 -1.02 -14.97
CA ASP A 216 -1.97 -0.61 -15.97
C ASP A 216 -1.76 -1.69 -17.07
N ASN A 217 -2.52 -2.79 -17.04
CA ASN A 217 -2.45 -3.97 -17.93
C ASN A 217 -1.11 -4.74 -17.88
N ASP A 218 -0.30 -4.55 -16.84
CA ASP A 218 0.84 -5.42 -16.55
C ASP A 218 0.39 -6.65 -15.75
N PHE A 219 -0.22 -7.60 -16.45
CA PHE A 219 -0.75 -8.82 -15.85
C PHE A 219 0.35 -9.71 -15.26
N SER A 220 1.58 -9.63 -15.78
CA SER A 220 2.73 -10.42 -15.30
C SER A 220 3.13 -10.00 -13.88
N THR A 221 3.27 -8.69 -13.67
CA THR A 221 3.55 -8.10 -12.37
C THR A 221 2.36 -8.30 -11.44
N ALA A 222 1.12 -8.03 -11.91
CA ALA A 222 -0.08 -8.22 -11.12
C ALA A 222 -0.19 -9.66 -10.56
N LEU A 223 -0.01 -10.67 -11.42
CA LEU A 223 -0.03 -12.08 -11.02
C LEU A 223 1.04 -12.39 -9.96
N THR A 224 2.27 -11.91 -10.18
CA THR A 224 3.39 -12.12 -9.25
C THR A 224 3.11 -11.48 -7.89
N THR A 225 2.61 -10.25 -7.87
CA THR A 225 2.30 -9.53 -6.64
C THR A 225 1.12 -10.16 -5.89
N PHE A 226 0.05 -10.57 -6.57
CA PHE A 226 -1.05 -11.29 -5.90
C PHE A 226 -0.62 -12.66 -5.36
N LYS A 227 0.31 -13.37 -6.03
CA LYS A 227 0.93 -14.58 -5.48
C LYS A 227 1.73 -14.27 -4.21
N SER A 228 2.42 -13.13 -4.14
CA SER A 228 3.09 -12.69 -2.90
C SER A 228 2.13 -12.47 -1.74
N CYS A 229 0.93 -11.89 -1.98
CA CYS A 229 -0.11 -11.79 -0.96
C CYS A 229 -0.49 -13.16 -0.37
N GLN A 230 -0.60 -14.19 -1.22
CA GLN A 230 -0.92 -15.55 -0.78
C GLN A 230 0.21 -16.14 0.06
N LYS A 231 1.47 -15.89 -0.32
CA LYS A 231 2.65 -16.37 0.42
C LYS A 231 2.76 -15.76 1.82
N PHE A 232 2.31 -14.53 2.02
CA PHE A 232 2.28 -13.93 3.36
C PHE A 232 1.32 -14.65 4.30
N GLY A 233 0.22 -15.21 3.77
CA GLY A 233 -0.77 -15.97 4.53
C GLY A 233 -1.64 -15.10 5.44
N GLU A 234 -2.55 -15.75 6.16
CA GLU A 234 -3.40 -15.07 7.15
C GLU A 234 -2.57 -14.63 8.38
N CYS A 235 -2.89 -13.46 8.91
CA CYS A 235 -2.13 -12.77 9.96
C CYS A 235 -2.99 -12.34 11.16
N GLY A 236 -4.28 -12.69 11.16
CA GLY A 236 -5.22 -12.38 12.25
C GLY A 236 -5.85 -10.98 12.16
N PHE A 237 -5.65 -10.28 11.05
CA PHE A 237 -6.29 -8.99 10.77
C PHE A 237 -7.34 -9.20 9.68
N ASN A 238 -8.62 -9.06 10.03
CA ASN A 238 -9.76 -9.39 9.16
C ASN A 238 -9.68 -8.77 7.75
N THR A 239 -9.26 -7.51 7.65
CA THR A 239 -9.12 -6.78 6.37
C THR A 239 -8.02 -7.38 5.51
N ALA A 240 -6.84 -7.64 6.07
CA ALA A 240 -5.71 -8.25 5.40
C ALA A 240 -6.01 -9.71 5.00
N ASP A 241 -6.61 -10.50 5.90
CA ASP A 241 -6.95 -11.91 5.62
C ASP A 241 -8.01 -12.01 4.51
N THR A 242 -8.94 -11.05 4.46
CA THR A 242 -9.87 -10.89 3.33
C THR A 242 -9.14 -10.57 2.02
N LEU A 243 -8.08 -9.77 2.06
CA LEU A 243 -7.26 -9.47 0.87
C LEU A 243 -6.47 -10.69 0.39
N VAL A 244 -5.96 -11.53 1.30
CA VAL A 244 -5.33 -12.81 0.95
C VAL A 244 -6.34 -13.68 0.19
N LYS A 245 -7.56 -13.84 0.71
CA LYS A 245 -8.63 -14.60 0.04
C LYS A 245 -9.00 -14.02 -1.33
N LYS A 246 -9.14 -12.68 -1.45
CA LYS A 246 -9.40 -12.03 -2.73
C LYS A 246 -8.25 -12.18 -3.72
N SER A 247 -7.01 -12.24 -3.25
CA SER A 247 -5.82 -12.49 -4.09
C SER A 247 -5.85 -13.87 -4.72
N HIS A 248 -6.38 -14.89 -4.04
CA HIS A 248 -6.58 -16.23 -4.63
C HIS A 248 -7.50 -16.18 -5.86
N LYS A 249 -8.61 -15.45 -5.76
CA LYS A 249 -9.51 -15.26 -6.90
C LYS A 249 -8.82 -14.51 -8.05
N LYS A 250 -8.10 -13.43 -7.75
CA LYS A 250 -7.36 -12.64 -8.75
C LYS A 250 -6.31 -13.48 -9.49
N VAL A 251 -5.52 -14.30 -8.77
CA VAL A 251 -4.55 -15.19 -9.40
C VAL A 251 -5.21 -16.17 -10.36
N ARG A 252 -6.32 -16.82 -9.99
CA ARG A 252 -7.04 -17.74 -10.89
C ARG A 252 -7.54 -17.04 -12.16
N THR A 253 -7.95 -15.78 -12.07
CA THR A 253 -8.42 -14.99 -13.23
C THR A 253 -7.26 -14.50 -14.11
N LEU A 254 -6.11 -14.17 -13.53
CA LEU A 254 -4.96 -13.61 -14.24
C LEU A 254 -4.03 -14.68 -14.81
N GLU A 255 -3.93 -15.86 -14.19
CA GLU A 255 -3.01 -16.92 -14.60
C GLU A 255 -3.21 -17.39 -16.05
N PRO A 256 -4.44 -17.48 -16.59
CA PRO A 256 -4.64 -17.76 -18.02
C PRO A 256 -4.26 -16.61 -18.96
N GLN A 257 -4.10 -15.38 -18.45
CA GLN A 257 -3.78 -14.18 -19.24
C GLN A 257 -2.28 -13.89 -19.30
N VAL A 258 -1.46 -14.61 -18.52
CA VAL A 258 -0.01 -14.42 -18.47
C VAL A 258 0.68 -15.61 -19.15
N PRO A 259 1.50 -15.36 -20.18
CA PRO A 259 2.31 -16.40 -20.80
C PRO A 259 3.23 -17.09 -19.78
N LYS A 260 3.21 -18.43 -19.74
CA LYS A 260 3.97 -19.23 -18.77
C LYS A 260 5.47 -19.30 -19.04
N VAL A 261 5.87 -18.95 -20.26
CA VAL A 261 7.24 -19.05 -20.75
C VAL A 261 7.71 -17.70 -21.26
N LYS A 262 9.03 -17.46 -21.22
CA LYS A 262 9.61 -16.24 -21.78
C LYS A 262 9.22 -16.10 -23.25
N PRO A 263 8.96 -14.88 -23.74
CA PRO A 263 8.56 -14.64 -25.12
C PRO A 263 9.74 -14.75 -26.10
N VAL A 264 10.74 -15.58 -25.81
CA VAL A 264 11.95 -15.78 -26.60
C VAL A 264 12.02 -17.24 -27.01
N CYS A 265 12.21 -17.49 -28.29
CA CYS A 265 12.40 -18.83 -28.82
C CYS A 265 13.74 -19.39 -28.34
N VAL A 266 13.73 -20.55 -27.70
CA VAL A 266 14.95 -21.19 -27.17
C VAL A 266 15.95 -21.54 -28.28
N GLU A 267 15.46 -21.97 -29.45
CA GLU A 267 16.32 -22.45 -30.54
C GLU A 267 16.94 -21.34 -31.39
N CYS A 268 16.16 -20.31 -31.75
CA CYS A 268 16.61 -19.29 -32.70
C CYS A 268 16.70 -17.88 -32.11
N GLN A 269 16.48 -17.74 -30.80
CA GLN A 269 16.51 -16.46 -30.08
C GLN A 269 15.52 -15.40 -30.59
N TYR A 270 14.53 -15.80 -31.39
CA TYR A 270 13.45 -14.91 -31.81
C TYR A 270 12.67 -14.39 -30.61
N GLU A 271 12.61 -13.07 -30.43
CA GLU A 271 11.86 -12.40 -29.36
C GLU A 271 10.53 -11.86 -29.87
N ALA A 272 9.42 -12.41 -29.35
CA ALA A 272 8.07 -11.93 -29.63
C ALA A 272 7.78 -10.68 -28.80
N LYS A 273 7.69 -9.52 -29.46
CA LYS A 273 7.44 -8.22 -28.80
C LYS A 273 5.96 -7.93 -28.57
N GLU A 274 5.10 -8.46 -29.43
CA GLU A 274 3.66 -8.21 -29.41
C GLU A 274 2.88 -9.36 -28.75
N LEU A 275 1.85 -9.04 -27.97
CA LEU A 275 1.03 -10.03 -27.24
C LEU A 275 0.53 -11.17 -28.15
N LYS A 276 0.07 -10.82 -29.36
CA LYS A 276 -0.44 -11.76 -30.37
C LYS A 276 0.61 -12.79 -30.78
N ASP A 277 1.87 -12.38 -30.90
CA ASP A 277 2.96 -13.26 -31.29
C ASP A 277 3.46 -14.08 -30.11
N ILE A 278 3.40 -13.53 -28.89
CA ILE A 278 3.68 -14.29 -27.66
C ILE A 278 2.69 -15.46 -27.53
N TRP A 279 1.39 -15.25 -27.78
CA TRP A 279 0.38 -16.30 -27.76
C TRP A 279 0.51 -17.33 -28.90
N ARG A 280 1.27 -17.02 -29.95
CA ARG A 280 1.58 -17.94 -31.05
C ARG A 280 2.80 -18.83 -30.77
N LEU A 281 3.59 -18.49 -29.75
CA LEU A 281 4.72 -19.33 -29.36
C LEU A 281 4.23 -20.71 -28.92
N LEU A 282 4.88 -21.73 -29.43
CA LEU A 282 4.61 -23.12 -29.08
C LEU A 282 5.35 -23.48 -27.80
N VAL A 283 4.63 -23.92 -26.77
CA VAL A 283 5.23 -24.38 -25.51
C VAL A 283 5.52 -25.87 -25.61
N CYS A 284 6.74 -26.28 -25.25
CA CYS A 284 7.11 -27.69 -25.22
C CYS A 284 6.26 -28.45 -24.19
N ALA A 285 5.55 -29.50 -24.62
CA ALA A 285 4.70 -30.28 -23.72
C ALA A 285 5.48 -31.11 -22.69
N LYS A 286 6.74 -31.51 -22.98
CA LYS A 286 7.59 -32.29 -22.07
C LYS A 286 8.08 -31.46 -20.89
N CYS A 287 8.67 -30.29 -21.14
CA CYS A 287 9.29 -29.47 -20.09
C CYS A 287 8.44 -28.27 -19.64
N GLN A 288 7.47 -27.83 -20.44
CA GLN A 288 6.56 -26.70 -20.17
C GLN A 288 7.24 -25.37 -19.81
N SER A 289 8.56 -25.27 -20.02
CA SER A 289 9.40 -24.16 -19.56
C SER A 289 9.99 -23.32 -20.67
N VAL A 290 9.91 -23.79 -21.92
CA VAL A 290 10.46 -23.09 -23.09
C VAL A 290 9.39 -22.83 -24.15
N ALA A 291 9.59 -21.74 -24.88
CA ALA A 291 8.78 -21.33 -26.02
C ALA A 291 9.57 -21.55 -27.32
N CYS A 292 8.86 -21.90 -28.40
CA CYS A 292 9.40 -22.04 -29.74
C CYS A 292 8.57 -21.20 -30.73
N CYS A 293 9.21 -20.46 -31.63
CA CYS A 293 8.50 -19.60 -32.58
C CYS A 293 7.86 -20.36 -33.75
N SER A 294 8.28 -21.59 -34.01
CA SER A 294 7.81 -22.42 -35.11
C SER A 294 7.79 -23.90 -34.76
N LYS A 295 7.07 -24.70 -35.55
CA LYS A 295 7.09 -26.16 -35.44
C LYS A 295 8.50 -26.73 -35.61
N ALA A 296 9.30 -26.18 -36.52
CA ALA A 296 10.68 -26.62 -36.76
C ALA A 296 11.55 -26.44 -35.50
N CYS A 297 11.48 -25.25 -34.87
CA CYS A 297 12.18 -25.01 -33.60
C CYS A 297 11.68 -25.96 -32.49
N LEU A 298 10.37 -26.20 -32.41
CA LEU A 298 9.84 -27.15 -31.44
C LEU A 298 10.35 -28.58 -31.68
N THR A 299 10.43 -29.02 -32.94
CA THR A 299 10.96 -30.35 -33.28
C THR A 299 12.43 -30.50 -32.93
N ASN A 300 13.26 -29.48 -33.21
CA ASN A 300 14.67 -29.46 -32.80
C ASN A 300 14.82 -29.49 -31.28
N HIS A 301 14.04 -28.68 -30.54
CA HIS A 301 14.07 -28.73 -29.09
C HIS A 301 13.65 -30.12 -28.56
N LEU A 302 12.67 -30.77 -29.18
CA LEU A 302 12.22 -32.10 -28.76
C LEU A 302 13.24 -33.21 -29.01
N SER A 303 14.21 -33.03 -29.93
CA SER A 303 15.28 -34.02 -30.12
C SER A 303 16.28 -34.02 -28.98
N THR A 304 16.56 -32.86 -28.37
CA THR A 304 17.48 -32.77 -27.22
C THR A 304 16.96 -33.56 -26.01
N HIS A 305 15.62 -33.60 -25.80
CA HIS A 305 15.02 -34.44 -24.76
C HIS A 305 15.25 -35.94 -24.97
N ARG A 306 15.36 -36.41 -26.22
CA ARG A 306 15.61 -37.83 -26.52
C ARG A 306 17.07 -38.18 -26.24
N GLU A 307 17.99 -37.29 -26.62
CA GLU A 307 19.43 -37.47 -26.35
C GLU A 307 19.76 -37.49 -24.86
N ASP A 308 19.03 -36.73 -24.04
CA ASP A 308 19.20 -36.72 -22.59
C ASP A 308 18.60 -37.96 -21.90
N GLU A 309 17.55 -38.56 -22.47
CA GLU A 309 16.95 -39.83 -22.00
C GLU A 309 17.90 -41.02 -22.28
N ASP A 310 18.53 -41.05 -23.45
CA ASP A 310 19.50 -42.09 -23.85
C ASP A 310 20.84 -42.01 -23.06
N LYS A 311 21.21 -40.82 -22.58
CA LYS A 311 22.40 -40.64 -21.71
C LYS A 311 22.16 -41.07 -20.25
N LYS A 312 20.91 -41.13 -19.80
CA LYS A 312 20.55 -41.55 -18.42
C LYS A 312 20.36 -43.06 -18.27
N THR A 313 20.26 -43.79 -19.38
CA THR A 313 20.06 -45.25 -19.42
C THR A 313 21.36 -46.03 -19.64
N LYS A 314 22.51 -45.33 -19.68
CA LYS A 314 23.87 -45.90 -19.62
C LYS A 314 24.51 -45.59 -18.28
#